data_AF-A0A2E5IHU2-F1
#
_entry.id   AF-A0A2E5IHU2-F1
#
_cell.length_a   1.000
_cell.length_b   1.000
_cell.length_c   1.000
_cell.angle_alpha   90.00
_cell.angle_beta   90.00
_cell.angle_gamma   90.00
#
_symmetry.space_group_name_H-M   'P 1'
#
loop_
_entity.id
_entity.type
_entity.pdbx_description
1 polymer ?
#
loop_
_entity_poly.entity_id
_entity_poly.type
_entity_poly.pdbx_seq_one_letter_code
_entity_poly.pdbx_strand_id
1 'polypeptide(L)'
;MADEHKNSQERRVSLKDLPPEVHQLADAMLGVNPQWNVHDWLVEQANMAMDLLAIDLLREKVMVDQRLQRLDDLGRRLEPSETSAQDRDDPHQRNLFDCFDLNEPHALRGLGERATESPSQGQMEGEEHHPSNIFLDLLPDANTDDPLLAIACQSVVMSIEQALASGEPVATLQAIFDHTRASNIDDAETDEALDHLLTTGMVLEVDDDCFILLPS
;
A
#
# COMPACT_ATOMS: atom_id res chain seq x y z
N MET A 1 -58.91 -4.66 14.46
CA MET A 1 -57.58 -4.19 14.89
C MET A 1 -57.00 -4.99 16.07
N ALA A 2 -57.44 -6.23 16.32
CA ALA A 2 -56.84 -7.10 17.35
C ALA A 2 -56.04 -8.28 16.77
N ASP A 3 -56.23 -8.60 15.48
CA ASP A 3 -55.57 -9.73 14.81
C ASP A 3 -54.18 -9.42 14.26
N GLU A 4 -53.84 -8.16 13.95
CA GLU A 4 -52.51 -7.82 13.42
C GLU A 4 -51.40 -8.00 14.44
N HIS A 5 -51.64 -7.66 15.71
CA HIS A 5 -50.63 -7.84 16.77
C HIS A 5 -50.39 -9.32 17.12
N LYS A 6 -51.38 -10.20 16.90
CA LYS A 6 -51.24 -11.63 17.15
C LYS A 6 -50.38 -12.30 16.08
N ASN A 7 -50.57 -11.91 14.82
CA ASN A 7 -49.80 -12.43 13.69
C ASN A 7 -48.31 -12.05 13.75
N SER A 8 -47.98 -10.85 14.28
CA SER A 8 -46.58 -10.45 14.51
C SER A 8 -45.87 -11.24 15.61
N GLN A 9 -46.60 -11.84 16.55
CA GLN A 9 -46.02 -12.71 17.58
C GLN A 9 -45.82 -14.14 17.08
N GLU A 10 -46.67 -14.64 16.19
CA GLU A 10 -46.56 -15.98 15.57
C GLU A 10 -45.39 -16.08 14.57
N ARG A 11 -44.89 -14.95 14.04
CA ARG A 11 -43.72 -14.92 13.13
C ARG A 11 -42.36 -14.89 13.84
N ARG A 12 -42.32 -14.95 15.18
CA ARG A 12 -41.07 -15.01 15.94
C ARG A 12 -40.62 -16.46 16.00
N VAL A 13 -39.53 -16.78 15.31
CA VAL A 13 -38.88 -18.10 15.41
C VAL A 13 -38.64 -18.39 16.89
N SER A 14 -39.18 -19.49 17.39
CA SER A 14 -39.00 -19.87 18.78
C SER A 14 -37.56 -20.34 18.97
N LEU A 15 -36.87 -19.83 19.99
CA LEU A 15 -35.52 -20.22 20.41
C LEU A 15 -35.38 -21.69 20.86
N LYS A 16 -36.37 -22.53 20.59
CA LYS A 16 -36.35 -23.97 20.88
C LYS A 16 -36.24 -24.80 19.61
N ASP A 17 -36.51 -24.17 18.46
CA ASP A 17 -36.51 -24.81 17.15
C ASP A 17 -35.22 -24.52 16.37
N LEU A 18 -34.29 -23.76 16.96
CA LEU A 18 -33.02 -23.38 16.34
C LEU A 18 -31.89 -24.39 16.67
N PRO A 19 -30.83 -24.45 15.86
CA PRO A 19 -29.66 -25.29 16.14
C PRO A 19 -28.99 -24.96 17.48
N PRO A 20 -28.33 -25.94 18.13
CA PRO A 20 -27.72 -25.74 19.45
C PRO A 20 -26.64 -24.65 19.45
N GLU A 21 -25.95 -24.42 18.33
CA GLU A 21 -24.96 -23.37 18.16
C GLU A 21 -25.60 -21.97 18.27
N VAL A 22 -26.80 -21.81 17.70
CA VAL A 22 -27.55 -20.55 17.74
C VAL A 22 -28.10 -20.31 19.15
N HIS A 23 -28.45 -21.38 19.89
CA HIS A 23 -28.85 -21.24 21.29
C HIS A 23 -27.69 -20.77 22.17
N GLN A 24 -26.49 -21.35 22.01
CA GLN A 24 -25.32 -20.93 22.75
C GLN A 24 -24.98 -19.45 22.51
N LEU A 25 -25.07 -19.01 21.24
CA LEU A 25 -24.92 -17.61 20.89
C LEU A 25 -26.01 -16.75 21.54
N ALA A 26 -27.27 -17.17 21.44
CA ALA A 26 -28.39 -16.42 22.01
C ALA A 26 -28.27 -16.25 23.52
N ASP A 27 -27.89 -17.30 24.25
CA ASP A 27 -27.68 -17.25 25.70
C ASP A 27 -26.55 -16.28 26.07
N ALA A 28 -25.43 -16.31 25.31
CA ALA A 28 -24.33 -15.37 25.52
C ALA A 28 -24.75 -13.91 25.24
N MET A 29 -25.44 -13.67 24.12
CA MET A 29 -25.85 -12.33 23.70
C MET A 29 -26.93 -11.73 24.60
N LEU A 30 -27.88 -12.54 25.08
CA LEU A 30 -28.86 -12.13 26.09
C LEU A 30 -28.20 -11.82 27.44
N GLY A 31 -27.11 -12.53 27.77
CA GLY A 31 -26.29 -12.24 28.95
C GLY A 31 -25.60 -10.88 28.89
N VAL A 32 -25.21 -10.43 27.68
CA VAL A 32 -24.60 -9.11 27.46
C VAL A 32 -25.66 -8.01 27.34
N ASN A 33 -26.73 -8.25 26.59
CA ASN A 33 -27.82 -7.30 26.37
C ASN A 33 -29.19 -7.98 26.53
N PRO A 34 -29.94 -7.67 27.60
CA PRO A 34 -31.28 -8.23 27.84
C PRO A 34 -32.34 -7.89 26.78
N GLN A 35 -32.11 -6.84 25.97
CA GLN A 35 -33.01 -6.42 24.90
C GLN A 35 -32.66 -7.04 23.54
N TRP A 36 -31.63 -7.89 23.49
CA TRP A 36 -31.17 -8.49 22.25
C TRP A 36 -32.19 -9.46 21.63
N ASN A 37 -32.24 -9.51 20.30
CA ASN A 37 -33.19 -10.31 19.53
C ASN A 37 -32.47 -11.05 18.39
N VAL A 38 -32.61 -12.37 18.36
CA VAL A 38 -32.03 -13.24 17.32
C VAL A 38 -32.50 -12.85 15.93
N HIS A 39 -33.76 -12.44 15.76
CA HIS A 39 -34.30 -12.11 14.45
C HIS A 39 -33.61 -10.89 13.85
N ASP A 40 -33.45 -9.84 14.65
CA ASP A 40 -32.82 -8.59 14.20
C ASP A 40 -31.35 -8.85 13.91
N TRP A 41 -30.67 -9.62 14.77
CA TRP A 41 -29.29 -10.06 14.52
C TRP A 41 -29.15 -10.89 13.24
N LEU A 42 -30.05 -11.83 12.96
CA LEU A 42 -30.02 -12.62 11.72
C LEU A 42 -30.19 -11.75 10.47
N VAL A 43 -31.05 -10.73 10.54
CA VAL A 43 -31.23 -9.77 9.45
C VAL A 43 -29.95 -8.95 9.24
N GLU A 44 -29.35 -8.46 10.31
CA GLU A 44 -28.06 -7.74 10.26
C GLU A 44 -26.95 -8.61 9.66
N GLN A 45 -26.82 -9.87 10.11
CA GLN A 45 -25.84 -10.81 9.58
C GLN A 45 -26.07 -11.12 8.10
N ALA A 46 -27.33 -11.30 7.69
CA ALA A 46 -27.66 -11.54 6.29
C ALA A 46 -27.29 -10.33 5.41
N ASN A 47 -27.56 -9.10 5.87
CA ASN A 47 -27.17 -7.89 5.16
C ASN A 47 -25.64 -7.79 5.04
N MET A 48 -24.93 -7.99 6.15
CA MET A 48 -23.46 -7.96 6.15
C MET A 48 -22.85 -9.01 5.21
N ALA A 49 -23.41 -10.22 5.19
CA ALA A 49 -22.98 -11.28 4.27
C ALA A 49 -23.25 -10.91 2.81
N MET A 50 -24.40 -10.28 2.51
CA MET A 50 -24.71 -9.79 1.17
C MET A 50 -23.77 -8.67 0.72
N ASP A 51 -23.39 -7.76 1.62
CA ASP A 51 -22.44 -6.68 1.33
C ASP A 51 -21.04 -7.25 1.02
N LEU A 52 -20.57 -8.22 1.81
CA LEU A 52 -19.31 -8.91 1.54
C LEU A 52 -19.32 -9.63 0.18
N LEU A 53 -20.40 -10.35 -0.13
CA LEU A 53 -20.56 -11.00 -1.43
C LEU A 53 -20.56 -10.00 -2.59
N ALA A 54 -21.17 -8.82 -2.41
CA ALA A 54 -21.15 -7.78 -3.44
C ALA A 54 -19.73 -7.26 -3.71
N ILE A 55 -18.92 -7.06 -2.66
CA ILE A 55 -17.52 -6.67 -2.78
C ILE A 55 -16.70 -7.73 -3.51
N ASP A 56 -16.85 -9.00 -3.12
CA ASP A 56 -16.15 -10.13 -3.77
C ASP A 56 -16.51 -10.24 -5.25
N LEU A 57 -17.79 -10.07 -5.60
CA LEU A 57 -18.24 -10.07 -6.99
C LEU A 57 -17.65 -8.91 -7.80
N LEU A 58 -17.52 -7.71 -7.21
CA LEU A 58 -16.86 -6.58 -7.86
C LEU A 58 -15.37 -6.86 -8.11
N ARG A 59 -14.69 -7.47 -7.14
CA ARG A 59 -13.28 -7.87 -7.29
C ARG A 59 -13.11 -8.89 -8.41
N GLU A 60 -13.93 -9.94 -8.43
CA GLU A 60 -13.90 -10.97 -9.49
C GLU A 60 -14.18 -10.37 -10.87
N LYS A 61 -15.16 -9.44 -10.96
CA LYS A 61 -15.42 -8.72 -12.21
C LYS A 61 -14.17 -8.00 -12.72
N VAL A 62 -13.49 -7.24 -11.87
CA VAL A 62 -12.27 -6.52 -12.24
C VAL A 62 -11.18 -7.49 -12.72
N MET A 63 -11.00 -8.62 -12.04
CA MET A 63 -10.03 -9.64 -12.44
C MET A 63 -10.34 -10.24 -13.81
N VAL A 64 -11.61 -10.51 -14.10
CA VAL A 64 -12.05 -10.99 -15.41
C VAL A 64 -11.87 -9.92 -16.49
N ASP A 65 -12.23 -8.67 -16.22
CA ASP A 65 -12.07 -7.55 -17.16
C ASP A 65 -10.60 -7.35 -17.55
N GLN A 66 -9.68 -7.38 -16.57
CA GLN A 66 -8.23 -7.32 -16.84
C GLN A 66 -7.74 -8.52 -17.66
N ARG A 67 -8.25 -9.73 -17.39
CA ARG A 67 -7.91 -10.91 -18.18
C ARG A 67 -8.41 -10.78 -19.61
N LEU A 68 -9.62 -10.26 -19.82
CA LEU A 68 -10.20 -10.02 -21.13
C LEU A 68 -9.34 -9.01 -21.91
N GLN A 69 -8.99 -7.89 -21.30
CA GLN A 69 -8.14 -6.88 -21.93
C GLN A 69 -6.78 -7.45 -22.35
N ARG A 70 -6.14 -8.26 -21.50
CA ARG A 70 -4.89 -8.96 -21.87
C ARG A 70 -5.07 -9.90 -23.06
N LEU A 71 -6.19 -10.61 -23.14
CA LEU A 71 -6.49 -11.48 -24.29
C LEU A 71 -6.73 -10.68 -25.56
N ASP A 72 -7.44 -9.56 -25.48
CA ASP A 72 -7.68 -8.66 -26.61
C ASP A 72 -6.36 -8.06 -27.14
N ASP A 73 -5.48 -7.63 -26.24
CA ASP A 73 -4.16 -7.10 -26.62
C ASP A 73 -3.28 -8.18 -27.28
N LEU A 74 -3.32 -9.42 -26.77
CA LEU A 74 -2.65 -10.55 -27.43
C LEU A 74 -3.26 -10.86 -28.80
N GLY A 75 -4.59 -10.77 -28.93
CA GLY A 75 -5.28 -10.90 -30.21
C GLY A 75 -4.81 -9.87 -31.23
N ARG A 76 -4.78 -8.59 -30.86
CA ARG A 76 -4.30 -7.49 -31.71
C ARG A 76 -2.85 -7.67 -32.15
N ARG A 77 -1.99 -8.25 -31.29
CA ARG A 77 -0.59 -8.53 -31.63
C ARG A 77 -0.42 -9.72 -32.59
N LEU A 78 -1.38 -10.64 -32.60
CA LEU A 78 -1.40 -11.78 -33.51
C LEU A 78 -2.02 -11.43 -34.86
N GLU A 79 -2.88 -10.41 -34.93
CA GLU A 79 -3.36 -9.87 -36.19
C GLU A 79 -2.19 -9.27 -36.99
N PRO A 80 -1.88 -9.81 -38.18
CA PRO A 80 -0.85 -9.24 -39.03
C PRO A 80 -1.29 -7.84 -39.46
N SER A 81 -0.63 -6.82 -38.90
CA SER A 81 -0.80 -5.45 -39.33
C SER A 81 -0.14 -5.28 -40.70
N GLU A 82 -0.93 -5.42 -41.76
CA GLU A 82 -0.56 -5.02 -43.13
C GLU A 82 -0.07 -3.54 -43.19
N THR A 83 -0.36 -2.74 -42.16
CA THR A 83 0.08 -1.34 -41.99
C THR A 83 1.51 -1.21 -41.43
N SER A 84 2.02 -2.19 -40.67
CA SER A 84 3.34 -2.09 -40.03
C SER A 84 4.53 -2.34 -40.97
N ALA A 85 4.28 -2.68 -42.22
CA ALA A 85 5.32 -2.70 -43.25
C ALA A 85 5.55 -1.30 -43.86
N GLN A 86 4.52 -0.45 -43.91
CA GLN A 86 4.61 0.92 -44.46
C GLN A 86 5.15 1.94 -43.44
N ASP A 87 4.81 1.82 -42.16
CA ASP A 87 5.22 2.80 -41.12
C ASP A 87 6.62 2.54 -40.54
N ARG A 88 7.24 1.38 -40.82
CA ARG A 88 8.64 1.09 -40.41
C ARG A 88 9.68 1.88 -41.20
N ASP A 89 9.28 2.47 -42.33
CA ASP A 89 10.16 3.21 -43.24
C ASP A 89 10.04 4.75 -43.06
N ASP A 90 9.44 5.27 -41.98
CA ASP A 90 9.57 6.69 -41.64
C ASP A 90 10.94 6.96 -41.02
N PRO A 91 11.84 7.72 -41.69
CA PRO A 91 13.18 8.00 -41.16
C PRO A 91 13.19 8.72 -39.79
N HIS A 92 12.07 9.30 -39.39
CA HIS A 92 11.91 10.08 -38.16
C HIS A 92 11.20 9.32 -37.03
N GLN A 93 10.61 8.15 -37.29
CA GLN A 93 10.13 7.24 -36.24
C GLN A 93 11.14 6.12 -36.01
N ARG A 94 11.93 6.26 -34.95
CA ARG A 94 12.78 5.18 -34.45
C ARG A 94 12.24 4.73 -33.10
N ASN A 95 12.38 3.44 -32.77
CA ASN A 95 12.02 2.99 -31.44
C ASN A 95 12.88 3.75 -30.42
N LEU A 96 12.31 4.06 -29.24
CA LEU A 96 13.03 4.72 -28.13
C LEU A 96 14.37 4.04 -27.80
N PHE A 97 14.49 2.74 -28.11
CA PHE A 97 15.68 1.93 -27.88
C PHE A 97 16.72 1.97 -29.03
N ASP A 98 16.33 2.41 -30.23
CA ASP A 98 17.26 2.54 -31.37
C ASP A 98 18.23 3.73 -31.20
N CYS A 99 17.96 4.61 -30.24
CA CYS A 99 18.84 5.71 -29.84
C CYS A 99 20.01 5.22 -28.95
N PHE A 100 19.99 3.97 -28.48
CA PHE A 100 21.07 3.39 -27.70
C PHE A 100 21.89 2.45 -28.59
N ASP A 101 23.02 2.94 -29.11
CA ASP A 101 23.96 2.06 -29.80
C ASP A 101 24.72 1.22 -28.77
N LEU A 102 24.42 -0.08 -28.71
CA LEU A 102 25.09 -1.03 -27.81
C LEU A 102 26.59 -1.17 -28.10
N ASN A 103 27.04 -0.68 -29.27
CA ASN A 103 28.44 -0.71 -29.68
C ASN A 103 29.24 0.51 -29.21
N GLU A 104 28.60 1.58 -28.75
CA GLU A 104 29.28 2.68 -28.09
C GLU A 104 29.52 2.33 -26.61
N PRO A 105 30.66 2.76 -26.02
CA PRO A 105 30.90 2.58 -24.59
C PRO A 105 29.98 3.53 -23.79
N HIS A 106 28.71 3.14 -23.65
CA HIS A 106 27.73 3.82 -22.84
C HIS A 106 27.90 3.42 -21.36
N ALA A 107 27.79 4.39 -20.45
CA ALA A 107 27.89 4.18 -19.00
C ALA A 107 26.96 3.07 -18.46
N LEU A 108 25.89 2.76 -19.18
CA LEU A 108 24.89 1.74 -18.81
C LEU A 108 25.24 0.32 -19.26
N ARG A 109 26.27 0.13 -20.11
CA ARG A 109 26.67 -1.22 -20.59
C ARG A 109 27.12 -2.13 -19.43
N GLY A 110 27.75 -1.54 -18.42
CA GLY A 110 28.15 -2.26 -17.20
C GLY A 110 26.98 -2.73 -16.33
N LEU A 111 25.77 -2.16 -16.48
CA LEU A 111 24.59 -2.60 -15.71
C LEU A 111 24.14 -4.00 -16.15
N GLY A 112 24.22 -4.30 -17.44
CA GLY A 112 23.87 -5.63 -17.98
C GLY A 112 24.90 -6.69 -17.65
N GLU A 113 26.19 -6.35 -17.69
CA GLU A 113 27.28 -7.26 -17.27
C GLU A 113 27.18 -7.61 -15.78
N ARG A 114 26.91 -6.62 -14.91
CA ARG A 114 26.70 -6.83 -13.46
C ARG A 114 25.53 -7.76 -13.13
N ALA A 115 24.48 -7.78 -13.95
CA ALA A 115 23.35 -8.70 -13.74
C ALA A 115 23.70 -10.17 -14.08
N THR A 116 24.74 -10.39 -14.89
CA THR A 116 25.18 -11.73 -15.30
C THR A 116 26.41 -12.23 -14.56
N GLU A 117 27.20 -11.34 -13.96
CA GLU A 117 28.35 -11.71 -13.13
C GLU A 117 27.90 -12.07 -11.71
N SER A 118 28.22 -13.29 -11.28
CA SER A 118 28.00 -13.71 -9.89
C SER A 118 28.83 -12.82 -8.96
N PRO A 119 28.28 -12.31 -7.84
CA PRO A 119 28.97 -11.33 -7.01
C PRO A 119 30.25 -11.97 -6.45
N SER A 120 31.39 -11.49 -6.95
CA SER A 120 32.70 -11.81 -6.39
C SER A 120 32.88 -10.98 -5.12
N GLN A 121 33.20 -11.65 -4.01
CA GLN A 121 33.22 -11.13 -2.64
C GLN A 121 34.32 -10.08 -2.34
N GLY A 122 34.52 -9.07 -3.20
CA GLY A 122 35.62 -8.12 -3.04
C GLY A 122 35.44 -6.72 -3.61
N GLN A 123 34.25 -6.32 -4.05
CA GLN A 123 34.02 -4.99 -4.66
C GLN A 123 33.22 -4.01 -3.78
N MET A 124 32.98 -4.30 -2.50
CA MET A 124 32.17 -3.44 -1.61
C MET A 124 32.93 -2.28 -0.94
N GLU A 125 34.15 -1.94 -1.34
CA GLU A 125 34.94 -0.89 -0.65
C GLU A 125 35.08 0.43 -1.43
N GLY A 126 34.37 0.63 -2.55
CA GLY A 126 34.58 1.84 -3.35
C GLY A 126 33.46 2.28 -4.30
N GLU A 127 32.24 1.77 -4.18
CA GLU A 127 31.11 2.39 -4.85
C GLU A 127 30.72 3.66 -4.08
N GLU A 128 31.05 4.82 -4.64
CA GLU A 128 30.46 6.09 -4.24
C GLU A 128 28.94 5.87 -4.21
N HIS A 129 28.37 5.87 -3.01
CA HIS A 129 26.93 5.65 -2.83
C HIS A 129 26.24 6.73 -3.65
N HIS A 130 25.51 6.30 -4.69
CA HIS A 130 24.74 7.23 -5.49
C HIS A 130 23.84 8.02 -4.52
N PRO A 131 23.68 9.36 -4.67
CA PRO A 131 22.89 10.16 -3.73
C PRO A 131 21.45 9.66 -3.58
N SER A 132 20.97 8.85 -4.53
CA SER A 132 19.66 8.22 -4.45
C SER A 132 19.59 6.97 -3.55
N ASN A 133 20.71 6.36 -3.15
CA ASN A 133 20.72 5.20 -2.27
C ASN A 133 20.14 5.53 -0.89
N ILE A 134 20.28 6.78 -0.44
CA ILE A 134 19.69 7.26 0.82
C ILE A 134 18.18 7.04 0.85
N PHE A 135 17.49 7.18 -0.29
CA PHE A 135 16.04 6.94 -0.36
C PHE A 135 15.66 5.46 -0.32
N LEU A 136 16.56 4.57 -0.78
CA LEU A 136 16.36 3.12 -0.68
C LEU A 136 16.55 2.64 0.76
N ASP A 137 17.52 3.22 1.48
CA ASP A 137 17.77 2.91 2.88
C ASP A 137 16.64 3.35 3.81
N LEU A 138 15.87 4.38 3.42
CA LEU A 138 14.69 4.84 4.16
C LEU A 138 13.46 3.95 3.96
N LEU A 139 13.43 3.15 2.89
CA LEU A 139 12.29 2.29 2.54
C LEU A 139 12.74 0.83 2.33
N PRO A 140 13.39 0.18 3.31
CA PRO A 140 13.84 -1.20 3.19
C PRO A 140 12.62 -2.13 3.16
N ASP A 141 12.62 -3.09 2.23
CA ASP A 141 11.58 -4.11 2.04
C ASP A 141 10.19 -3.63 1.59
N ALA A 142 9.99 -2.32 1.43
CA ALA A 142 8.79 -1.80 0.80
C ALA A 142 8.93 -1.94 -0.74
N ASN A 143 7.91 -2.53 -1.41
CA ASN A 143 7.82 -2.50 -2.88
C ASN A 143 7.50 -1.04 -3.29
N THR A 144 8.52 -0.20 -3.39
CA THR A 144 8.36 1.27 -3.36
C THR A 144 8.26 1.86 -4.75
N ASP A 145 7.01 2.06 -5.18
CA ASP A 145 6.65 3.00 -6.25
C ASP A 145 6.21 4.37 -5.70
N ASP A 146 6.39 4.64 -4.39
CA ASP A 146 6.03 5.93 -3.78
C ASP A 146 7.25 6.82 -3.50
N PRO A 147 7.64 7.69 -4.46
CA PRO A 147 8.73 8.63 -4.26
C PRO A 147 8.38 9.76 -3.28
N LEU A 148 7.10 10.02 -3.01
CA LEU A 148 6.70 11.10 -2.11
C LEU A 148 6.95 10.71 -0.66
N LEU A 149 6.59 9.48 -0.28
CA LEU A 149 6.91 8.93 1.02
C LEU A 149 8.43 8.94 1.29
N ALA A 150 9.26 8.61 0.29
CA ALA A 150 10.71 8.66 0.42
C ALA A 150 11.23 10.07 0.76
N ILE A 151 10.67 11.08 0.08
CA ILE A 151 11.03 12.50 0.29
C ILE A 151 10.53 12.98 1.65
N ALA A 152 9.31 12.58 2.05
CA ALA A 152 8.74 12.90 3.35
C ALA A 152 9.58 12.30 4.49
N CYS A 153 9.93 11.00 4.40
CA CYS A 153 10.84 10.33 5.32
C CYS A 153 12.18 11.06 5.44
N GLN A 154 12.80 11.42 4.32
CA GLN A 154 14.06 12.16 4.32
C GLN A 154 13.91 13.53 5.02
N SER A 155 12.82 14.26 4.75
CA SER A 155 12.59 15.56 5.39
C SER A 155 12.35 15.45 6.89
N VAL A 156 11.69 14.39 7.36
CA VAL A 156 11.51 14.12 8.79
C VAL A 156 12.87 13.84 9.45
N VAL A 157 13.69 12.98 8.85
CA VAL A 157 15.04 12.68 9.35
C VAL A 157 15.89 13.94 9.44
N MET A 158 15.91 14.77 8.39
CA MET A 158 16.66 16.04 8.39
C MET A 158 16.19 17.01 9.47
N SER A 159 14.89 17.06 9.75
CA SER A 159 14.35 17.88 10.85
C SER A 159 14.88 17.42 12.21
N ILE A 160 14.90 16.09 12.44
CA ILE A 160 15.42 15.51 13.68
C ILE A 160 16.93 15.78 13.81
N GLU A 161 17.71 15.56 12.75
CA GLU A 161 19.13 15.88 12.72
C GLU A 161 19.40 17.36 13.02
N GLN A 162 18.60 18.26 12.44
CA GLN A 162 18.73 19.70 12.66
C GLN A 162 18.45 20.08 14.12
N ALA A 163 17.43 19.48 14.74
CA ALA A 163 17.14 19.68 16.16
C ALA A 163 18.34 19.24 17.02
N LEU A 164 18.86 18.03 16.80
CA LEU A 164 20.01 17.50 17.53
C LEU A 164 21.28 18.35 17.29
N ALA A 165 21.52 18.79 16.05
CA ALA A 165 22.67 19.62 15.69
C ALA A 165 22.60 21.03 16.32
N SER A 166 21.40 21.54 16.59
CA SER A 166 21.21 22.81 17.28
C SER A 166 21.42 22.71 18.79
N GLY A 167 21.63 21.50 19.32
CA GLY A 167 21.90 21.21 20.72
C GLY A 167 20.67 20.83 21.53
N GLU A 168 19.52 20.69 20.89
CA GLU A 168 18.31 20.15 21.52
C GLU A 168 18.46 18.64 21.72
N PRO A 169 18.00 18.09 22.85
CA PRO A 169 18.17 16.66 23.16
C PRO A 169 17.24 15.76 22.32
N VAL A 170 16.11 16.30 21.85
CA VAL A 170 15.06 15.59 21.11
C VAL A 170 14.41 16.53 20.10
N ALA A 171 13.82 15.99 19.04
CA ALA A 171 12.98 16.73 18.12
C ALA A 171 11.50 16.59 18.53
N THR A 172 10.83 17.70 18.80
CA THR A 172 9.39 17.68 19.11
C THR A 172 8.55 17.47 17.85
N LEU A 173 7.39 16.81 17.97
CA LEU A 173 6.42 16.64 16.88
C LEU A 173 6.14 17.96 16.14
N GLN A 174 5.83 19.02 16.90
CA GLN A 174 5.55 20.34 16.32
C GLN A 174 6.71 20.88 15.47
N ALA A 175 7.96 20.71 15.92
CA ALA A 175 9.14 21.14 15.16
C ALA A 175 9.33 20.32 13.87
N ILE A 176 8.98 19.04 13.90
CA ILE A 176 9.00 18.17 12.71
C ILE A 176 7.98 18.69 11.69
N PHE A 177 6.72 18.89 12.09
CA PHE A 177 5.68 19.43 11.22
C PHE A 177 6.00 20.83 10.69
N ASP A 178 6.54 21.71 11.52
CA ASP A 178 6.90 23.06 11.07
C ASP A 178 8.03 23.02 10.03
N HIS A 179 8.97 22.08 10.17
CA HIS A 179 10.03 21.87 9.19
C HIS A 179 9.52 21.26 7.87
N THR A 180 8.69 20.20 7.93
CA THR A 180 8.16 19.54 6.73
C THR A 180 7.20 20.45 5.95
N ARG A 181 6.36 21.23 6.65
CA ARG A 181 5.53 22.28 6.02
C ARG A 181 6.37 23.34 5.32
N ALA A 182 7.50 23.75 5.90
CA ALA A 182 8.41 24.71 5.25
C ALA A 182 9.00 24.15 3.94
N SER A 183 9.07 22.82 3.83
CA SER A 183 9.47 22.08 2.62
C SER A 183 8.31 21.77 1.65
N ASN A 184 7.11 22.29 1.90
CA ASN A 184 5.87 22.00 1.15
C ASN A 184 5.43 20.53 1.20
N ILE A 185 5.73 19.82 2.28
CA ILE A 185 5.18 18.49 2.55
C ILE A 185 3.92 18.68 3.40
N ASP A 186 2.85 17.99 3.03
CA ASP A 186 1.57 18.06 3.75
C ASP A 186 1.64 17.34 5.10
N ASP A 187 0.71 17.66 6.00
CA ASP A 187 0.68 17.06 7.33
C ASP A 187 0.44 15.55 7.25
N ALA A 188 -0.44 15.10 6.34
CA ALA A 188 -0.74 13.69 6.15
C ALA A 188 0.47 12.87 5.68
N GLU A 189 1.30 13.44 4.80
CA GLU A 189 2.56 12.82 4.34
C GLU A 189 3.60 12.78 5.46
N THR A 190 3.59 13.79 6.33
CA THR A 190 4.49 13.83 7.50
C THR A 190 4.10 12.77 8.52
N ASP A 191 2.79 12.59 8.78
CA ASP A 191 2.27 11.52 9.63
C ASP A 191 2.64 10.13 9.08
N GLU A 192 2.40 9.89 7.78
CA GLU A 192 2.72 8.61 7.15
C GLU A 192 4.22 8.32 7.18
N ALA A 193 5.06 9.33 6.94
CA ALA A 193 6.51 9.20 7.04
C ALA A 193 6.97 8.89 8.48
N LEU A 194 6.40 9.53 9.49
CA LEU A 194 6.70 9.24 10.89
C LEU A 194 6.31 7.81 11.26
N ASP A 195 5.10 7.39 10.90
CA ASP A 195 4.62 6.02 11.13
C ASP A 195 5.53 4.98 10.46
N HIS A 196 5.95 5.25 9.23
CA HIS A 196 6.86 4.38 8.48
C HIS A 196 8.23 4.30 9.16
N LEU A 197 8.82 5.45 9.54
CA LEU A 197 10.13 5.51 10.19
C LEU A 197 10.13 4.86 11.58
N LEU A 198 9.01 4.95 12.32
CA LEU A 198 8.82 4.25 13.60
C LEU A 198 8.69 2.73 13.37
N THR A 199 7.91 2.32 12.36
CA THR A 199 7.69 0.91 12.03
C THR A 199 8.97 0.21 11.57
N THR A 200 9.79 0.90 10.77
CA THR A 200 11.09 0.40 10.29
C THR A 200 12.19 0.51 11.35
N GLY A 201 11.95 1.22 12.45
CA GLY A 201 12.92 1.41 13.52
C GLY A 201 14.06 2.37 13.15
N MET A 202 13.84 3.28 12.21
CA MET A 202 14.81 4.34 11.90
C MET A 202 14.69 5.53 12.86
N VAL A 203 13.47 5.78 13.36
CA VAL A 203 13.15 6.80 14.36
C VAL A 203 12.63 6.11 15.63
N LEU A 204 12.93 6.69 16.79
CA LEU A 204 12.37 6.30 18.08
C LEU A 204 11.64 7.47 18.73
N GLU A 205 10.46 7.19 19.26
CA GLU A 205 9.76 8.05 20.20
C GLU A 205 10.26 7.73 21.62
N VAL A 206 10.81 8.73 22.32
CA VAL A 206 11.42 8.58 23.66
C VAL A 206 10.56 9.13 24.79
N ASP A 207 9.66 10.05 24.46
CA ASP A 207 8.66 10.65 25.35
C ASP A 207 7.49 11.15 24.49
N ASP A 208 6.38 11.55 25.12
CA ASP A 208 5.20 12.05 24.40
C ASP A 208 5.60 13.16 23.41
N ASP A 209 5.32 12.95 22.11
CA ASP A 209 5.62 13.88 21.03
C ASP A 209 7.13 14.22 20.87
N CYS A 210 8.04 13.35 21.33
CA CYS A 210 9.50 13.57 21.32
C CYS A 210 10.26 12.45 20.60
N PHE A 211 11.00 12.79 19.54
CA PHE A 211 11.64 11.84 18.64
C PHE A 211 13.16 12.01 18.57
N ILE A 212 13.86 10.89 18.38
CA ILE A 212 15.30 10.82 18.08
C ILE A 212 15.57 9.81 16.97
N LEU A 213 16.73 9.95 16.32
CA LEU A 213 17.23 8.93 15.40
C LEU A 213 17.87 7.78 16.18
N LEU A 214 17.68 6.55 15.70
CA LEU A 214 18.37 5.39 16.26
C LEU A 214 19.87 5.50 15.94
N PRO A 215 20.77 5.43 16.94
CA PRO A 215 22.20 5.46 16.68
C PRO A 215 22.60 4.24 15.84
N SER A 216 23.30 4.50 14.74
CA SER A 216 23.90 3.50 13.85
C SER A 216 25.01 2.70 14.54
#